data_AF-A0AAQ4EYZ6-F1
#
_entry.id   AF-A0AAQ4EYZ6-F1
#
_cell.length_a   1.000
_cell.length_b   1.000
_cell.length_c   1.000
_cell.angle_alpha   90.00
_cell.angle_beta   90.00
_cell.angle_gamma   90.00
#
_symmetry.space_group_name_H-M   'P 1'
#
loop_
_entity.id
_entity.type
_entity.pdbx_description
1 polymer ?
#
loop_
_entity_poly.entity_id
_entity_poly.type
_entity_poly.pdbx_seq_one_letter_code
_entity_poly.pdbx_strand_id
1 'polypeptide(L)'
;MEKLRVGEKSALEKLYAEETPRWSNSELEKLRAGETPCCIKSALEKLRAGETPPRWRNSVLDKLRAGETPCWSNSALEKLRVGETARWRNSALEKVRVGDSPRWRNSALEKLRAGETPCWRNSAFEKLRTGETPRWRYSAVEKLRAGETPP
;
A
#
# COMPACT_ATOMS: atom_id res chain seq x y z
N MET A 1 14.94 25.60 0.63
CA MET A 1 13.73 25.01 1.26
C MET A 1 12.54 25.50 0.46
N GLU A 2 12.19 24.80 -0.63
CA GLU A 2 11.13 25.25 -1.53
C GLU A 2 9.78 24.75 -1.01
N LYS A 3 9.00 25.64 -0.40
CA LYS A 3 7.64 25.35 0.05
C LYS A 3 6.72 25.36 -1.18
N LEU A 4 6.53 24.20 -1.81
CA LEU A 4 5.58 24.09 -2.92
C LEU A 4 4.15 24.09 -2.40
N ARG A 5 3.45 25.21 -2.66
CA ARG A 5 2.01 25.35 -2.50
C ARG A 5 1.31 24.73 -3.72
N VAL A 6 0.17 24.10 -3.45
CA VAL A 6 -0.81 23.48 -4.36
C VAL A 6 -0.75 23.99 -5.81
N GLY A 7 -0.53 23.09 -6.78
CA GLY A 7 -1.05 23.32 -8.13
C GLY A 7 -0.28 22.78 -9.34
N GLU A 8 1.01 22.46 -9.25
CA GLU A 8 1.80 22.27 -10.47
C GLU A 8 2.42 20.88 -10.61
N LYS A 9 2.36 20.36 -11.84
CA LYS A 9 2.99 19.10 -12.28
C LYS A 9 4.50 19.22 -12.05
N SER A 10 4.95 18.76 -10.89
CA SER A 10 6.34 18.86 -10.45
C SER A 10 6.99 17.50 -10.64
N ALA A 11 7.84 17.38 -11.66
CA ALA A 11 8.77 16.27 -11.81
C ALA A 11 9.99 16.58 -10.95
N LEU A 12 10.03 16.06 -9.73
CA LEU A 12 11.17 16.23 -8.82
C LEU A 12 11.84 14.88 -8.57
N GLU A 13 13.17 14.88 -8.64
CA GLU A 13 13.98 13.68 -8.45
C GLU A 13 13.92 13.18 -6.99
N LYS A 14 13.93 14.10 -6.02
CA LYS A 14 13.90 13.78 -4.58
C LYS A 14 13.10 14.84 -3.83
N LEU A 15 12.09 14.41 -3.08
CA LEU A 15 11.32 15.29 -2.20
C LEU A 15 11.34 14.77 -0.76
N TYR A 16 11.54 15.70 0.18
CA TYR A 16 11.44 15.48 1.61
C TYR A 16 10.31 16.38 2.13
N ALA A 17 9.26 15.77 2.68
CA ALA A 17 8.15 16.50 3.28
C ALA A 17 8.09 16.17 4.77
N GLU A 18 8.24 17.19 5.60
CA GLU A 18 8.07 17.07 7.06
C GLU A 18 6.63 17.35 7.48
N GLU A 19 5.94 18.29 6.81
CA GLU A 19 4.51 18.60 7.02
C GLU A 19 3.62 17.85 6.03
N THR A 20 2.34 17.60 6.37
CA THR A 20 1.34 16.87 5.55
C THR A 20 1.15 17.45 4.14
N PRO A 21 1.83 16.93 3.09
CA PRO A 21 1.72 17.53 1.78
C PRO A 21 0.50 16.97 1.05
N ARG A 22 -0.29 17.85 0.41
CA ARG A 22 -1.40 17.44 -0.45
C ARG A 22 -1.05 17.66 -1.91
N TRP A 23 -0.95 16.57 -2.67
CA TRP A 23 -0.65 16.64 -4.10
C TRP A 23 -1.81 16.14 -4.94
N SER A 24 -2.12 16.90 -5.99
CA SER A 24 -3.16 16.52 -6.94
C SER A 24 -2.60 15.65 -8.07
N ASN A 25 -1.38 15.93 -8.53
CA ASN A 25 -0.74 15.23 -9.65
C ASN A 25 0.79 15.38 -9.58
N SER A 26 1.49 14.31 -9.21
CA SER A 26 2.96 14.33 -9.04
C SER A 26 3.62 13.09 -9.62
N GLU A 27 4.76 13.30 -10.30
CA GLU A 27 5.66 12.24 -10.73
C GLU A 27 6.99 12.47 -10.01
N LEU A 28 7.33 11.60 -9.06
CA LEU A 28 8.60 11.73 -8.32
C LEU A 28 9.36 10.42 -8.37
N GLU A 29 10.67 10.49 -8.49
CA GLU A 29 11.48 9.27 -8.41
C GLU A 29 11.56 8.78 -6.96
N LYS A 30 11.85 9.69 -6.01
CA LYS A 30 11.98 9.34 -4.60
C LYS A 30 11.28 10.34 -3.69
N LEU A 31 10.46 9.80 -2.77
CA LEU A 31 9.78 10.58 -1.76
C LEU A 31 10.01 10.01 -0.36
N ARG A 32 10.38 10.88 0.58
CA ARG A 32 10.35 10.61 2.01
C ARG A 32 9.40 11.60 2.68
N ALA A 33 8.32 11.08 3.26
CA ALA A 33 7.37 11.87 4.03
C ALA A 33 7.43 11.44 5.49
N GLY A 34 7.68 12.39 6.39
CA GLY A 34 7.57 12.22 7.84
C GLY A 34 6.12 12.14 8.26
N GLU A 35 5.30 13.08 7.79
CA GLU A 35 3.87 13.19 8.08
C GLU A 35 2.99 13.04 6.82
N THR A 36 1.71 12.75 7.05
CA THR A 36 0.66 12.31 6.10
C THR A 36 0.63 13.00 4.72
N PRO A 37 1.11 12.35 3.64
CA PRO A 37 0.78 12.77 2.28
C PRO A 37 -0.65 12.35 1.89
N CYS A 38 -1.41 13.30 1.36
CA CYS A 38 -2.68 13.04 0.70
C CYS A 38 -2.51 13.25 -0.80
N CYS A 39 -2.49 12.16 -1.57
CA CYS A 39 -2.26 12.27 -3.01
C CYS A 39 -3.43 11.72 -3.82
N ILE A 40 -3.87 12.52 -4.78
CA ILE A 40 -4.99 12.19 -5.65
C ILE A 40 -4.50 11.36 -6.83
N LYS A 41 -3.42 11.82 -7.49
CA LYS A 41 -2.75 11.11 -8.58
C LYS A 41 -1.23 11.17 -8.39
N SER A 42 -0.58 10.01 -8.37
CA SER A 42 0.87 9.94 -8.17
C SER A 42 1.51 8.77 -8.91
N ALA A 43 2.62 9.02 -9.60
CA ALA A 43 3.53 7.98 -10.06
C ALA A 43 4.86 8.13 -9.29
N LEU A 44 5.24 7.11 -8.50
CA LEU A 44 6.43 7.17 -7.65
C LEU A 44 7.27 5.91 -7.76
N GLU A 45 8.56 6.02 -8.04
CA GLU A 45 9.42 4.82 -8.05
C GLU A 45 9.63 4.30 -6.62
N LYS A 46 9.95 5.19 -5.67
CA LYS A 46 10.22 4.83 -4.28
C LYS A 46 9.56 5.79 -3.29
N LEU A 47 8.76 5.23 -2.40
CA LEU A 47 8.13 5.97 -1.30
C LEU A 47 8.49 5.36 0.06
N ARG A 48 8.91 6.23 0.99
CA ARG A 48 8.97 5.94 2.42
C ARG A 48 8.05 6.89 3.18
N ALA A 49 6.98 6.35 3.76
CA ALA A 49 6.04 7.07 4.60
C ALA A 49 6.18 6.63 6.06
N GLY A 50 6.14 7.59 6.98
CA GLY A 50 6.30 7.42 8.42
C GLY A 50 5.00 7.11 9.19
N GLU A 51 4.83 7.84 10.29
CA GLU A 51 3.98 7.56 11.46
C GLU A 51 2.49 7.89 11.29
N THR A 52 2.00 8.10 10.07
CA THR A 52 0.57 8.41 9.90
C THR A 52 0.05 7.85 8.58
N PRO A 53 -1.21 7.37 8.55
CA PRO A 53 -1.77 6.62 7.44
C PRO A 53 -2.03 7.50 6.21
N PRO A 54 -1.27 7.38 5.10
CA PRO A 54 -1.50 8.21 3.94
C PRO A 54 -2.74 7.74 3.15
N ARG A 55 -3.45 8.69 2.53
CA ARG A 55 -4.63 8.42 1.69
C ARG A 55 -4.33 8.67 0.23
N TRP A 56 -4.50 7.62 -0.57
CA TRP A 56 -4.19 7.61 -1.99
C TRP A 56 -5.40 7.24 -2.82
N ARG A 57 -5.72 8.06 -3.82
CA ARG A 57 -6.88 7.82 -4.68
C ARG A 57 -6.53 7.03 -5.94
N ASN A 58 -5.52 7.46 -6.68
CA ASN A 58 -5.00 6.82 -7.88
C ASN A 58 -3.47 6.84 -7.86
N SER A 59 -2.83 5.69 -7.69
CA SER A 59 -1.38 5.68 -7.54
C SER A 59 -0.72 4.50 -8.21
N VAL A 60 0.43 4.76 -8.82
CA VAL A 60 1.33 3.75 -9.35
C VAL A 60 2.65 3.88 -8.61
N LEU A 61 3.10 2.83 -7.94
CA LEU A 61 4.41 2.83 -7.30
C LEU A 61 5.19 1.53 -7.47
N ASP A 62 6.49 1.61 -7.72
CA ASP A 62 7.30 0.38 -7.77
C ASP A 62 7.59 -0.14 -6.36
N LYS A 63 8.03 0.73 -5.45
CA LYS A 63 8.44 0.33 -4.10
C LYS A 63 7.87 1.26 -3.03
N LEU A 64 7.09 0.68 -2.12
CA LEU A 64 6.54 1.38 -0.96
C LEU A 64 6.98 0.72 0.36
N ARG A 65 7.45 1.56 1.28
CA ARG A 65 7.60 1.22 2.70
C ARG A 65 6.79 2.21 3.54
N ALA A 66 5.77 1.71 4.22
CA ALA A 66 4.97 2.48 5.16
C ALA A 66 5.09 1.87 6.57
N GLY A 67 5.21 2.72 7.58
CA GLY A 67 5.12 2.30 8.99
C GLY A 67 3.68 1.95 9.35
N GLU A 68 2.78 2.94 9.19
CA GLU A 68 1.37 2.85 9.60
C GLU A 68 0.38 2.79 8.43
N THR A 69 -0.91 2.81 8.77
CA THR A 69 -2.06 2.21 8.06
C THR A 69 -2.51 2.88 6.74
N PRO A 70 -1.93 2.62 5.57
CA PRO A 70 -2.27 3.41 4.40
C PRO A 70 -3.63 2.97 3.82
N CYS A 71 -4.39 3.93 3.29
CA CYS A 71 -5.70 3.70 2.67
C CYS A 71 -5.65 4.02 1.17
N TRP A 72 -5.92 3.02 0.34
CA TRP A 72 -5.82 3.13 -1.12
C TRP A 72 -7.15 2.80 -1.79
N SER A 73 -7.55 3.68 -2.71
CA SER A 73 -8.78 3.47 -3.49
C SER A 73 -8.51 2.74 -4.80
N ASN A 74 -7.49 3.17 -5.55
CA ASN A 74 -7.06 2.56 -6.80
C ASN A 74 -5.53 2.60 -6.87
N SER A 75 -4.90 1.45 -6.95
CA SER A 75 -3.45 1.36 -6.81
C SER A 75 -2.83 0.22 -7.59
N ALA A 76 -1.73 0.50 -8.28
CA ALA A 76 -0.83 -0.52 -8.82
C ALA A 76 0.52 -0.41 -8.12
N LEU A 77 1.01 -1.50 -7.50
CA LEU A 77 2.36 -1.53 -6.97
C LEU A 77 3.10 -2.85 -7.19
N GLU A 78 4.40 -2.76 -7.47
CA GLU A 78 5.23 -3.96 -7.61
C GLU A 78 5.61 -4.55 -6.24
N LYS A 79 6.12 -3.71 -5.33
CA LYS A 79 6.64 -4.14 -4.03
C LYS A 79 6.12 -3.27 -2.90
N LEU A 80 5.42 -3.90 -1.96
CA LEU A 80 4.84 -3.26 -0.79
C LEU A 80 5.34 -3.88 0.51
N ARG A 81 5.75 -3.03 1.45
CA ARG A 81 5.97 -3.40 2.85
C ARG A 81 5.25 -2.43 3.78
N VAL A 82 4.28 -2.95 4.53
CA VAL A 82 3.55 -2.21 5.58
C VAL A 82 3.81 -2.87 6.93
N GLY A 83 4.04 -2.04 7.95
CA GLY A 83 4.23 -2.50 9.33
C GLY A 83 2.96 -3.07 9.92
N GLU A 84 1.89 -2.29 9.93
CA GLU A 84 0.66 -2.63 10.66
C GLU A 84 -0.50 -3.03 9.73
N THR A 85 -1.60 -2.25 9.73
CA THR A 85 -2.83 -2.50 8.98
C THR A 85 -2.78 -1.83 7.61
N ALA A 86 -3.55 -2.28 6.63
CA ALA A 86 -3.73 -1.53 5.38
C ALA A 86 -5.11 -1.77 4.78
N ARG A 87 -5.71 -0.78 4.12
CA ARG A 87 -7.01 -0.91 3.45
C ARG A 87 -6.92 -0.58 1.97
N TRP A 88 -7.44 -1.49 1.15
CA TRP A 88 -7.33 -1.44 -0.31
C TRP A 88 -8.69 -1.74 -0.95
N ARG A 89 -9.14 -0.88 -1.87
CA ARG A 89 -10.49 -0.97 -2.49
C ARG A 89 -10.49 -1.37 -3.97
N ASN A 90 -9.38 -1.19 -4.68
CA ASN A 90 -9.14 -1.67 -6.03
C ASN A 90 -7.64 -1.70 -6.26
N SER A 91 -7.03 -2.88 -6.33
CA SER A 91 -5.56 -2.98 -6.25
C SER A 91 -4.99 -4.13 -7.05
N ALA A 92 -3.93 -3.85 -7.79
CA ALA A 92 -3.09 -4.85 -8.45
C ALA A 92 -1.69 -4.78 -7.83
N LEU A 93 -1.22 -5.87 -7.19
CA LEU A 93 0.09 -5.87 -6.54
C LEU A 93 0.86 -7.16 -6.78
N GLU A 94 2.14 -7.08 -7.12
CA GLU A 94 2.92 -8.32 -7.27
C GLU A 94 3.33 -8.90 -5.90
N LYS A 95 4.03 -8.11 -5.09
CA LYS A 95 4.70 -8.61 -3.87
C LYS A 95 4.35 -7.75 -2.66
N VAL A 96 3.60 -8.35 -1.74
CA VAL A 96 3.11 -7.67 -0.55
C VAL A 96 3.55 -8.35 0.72
N ARG A 97 4.07 -7.55 1.65
CA ARG A 97 4.33 -7.95 3.04
C ARG A 97 3.62 -7.00 3.99
N VAL A 98 2.75 -7.54 4.82
CA VAL A 98 2.03 -6.81 5.86
C VAL A 98 2.31 -7.51 7.19
N GLY A 99 2.60 -6.74 8.24
CA GLY A 99 2.77 -7.30 9.59
C GLY A 99 1.44 -7.74 10.19
N ASP A 100 0.43 -6.87 10.20
CA ASP A 100 -0.85 -7.16 10.86
C ASP A 100 -1.97 -7.55 9.88
N SER A 101 -3.16 -6.97 10.06
CA SER A 101 -4.46 -7.41 9.54
C SER A 101 -4.94 -6.59 8.33
N PRO A 102 -4.44 -6.83 7.09
CA PRO A 102 -4.84 -6.04 5.94
C PRO A 102 -6.25 -6.39 5.46
N ARG A 103 -6.93 -5.39 4.89
CA ARG A 103 -8.25 -5.53 4.26
C ARG A 103 -8.20 -5.20 2.78
N TRP A 104 -8.56 -6.16 1.95
CA TRP A 104 -8.59 -6.03 0.50
C TRP A 104 -10.01 -6.16 -0.04
N ARG A 105 -10.35 -5.33 -1.03
CA ARG A 105 -11.58 -5.46 -1.81
C ARG A 105 -11.21 -5.27 -3.27
N ASN A 106 -11.71 -6.13 -4.15
CA ASN A 106 -11.44 -6.09 -5.59
C ASN A 106 -9.93 -6.03 -5.86
N SER A 107 -9.19 -7.08 -5.52
CA SER A 107 -7.72 -7.06 -5.58
C SER A 107 -7.13 -8.28 -6.27
N ALA A 108 -6.08 -8.09 -7.04
CA ALA A 108 -5.31 -9.15 -7.68
C ALA A 108 -3.86 -9.09 -7.20
N LEU A 109 -3.36 -10.20 -6.64
CA LEU A 109 -2.01 -10.26 -6.10
C LEU A 109 -1.27 -11.54 -6.50
N GLU A 110 0.00 -11.44 -6.88
CA GLU A 110 0.81 -12.67 -7.07
C GLU A 110 1.24 -13.27 -5.73
N LYS A 111 1.84 -12.46 -4.84
CA LYS A 111 2.47 -12.93 -3.60
C LYS A 111 2.08 -12.06 -2.42
N LEU A 112 1.35 -12.63 -1.48
CA LEU A 112 1.01 -12.01 -0.20
C LEU A 112 1.65 -12.76 0.97
N ARG A 113 2.34 -12.03 1.84
CA ARG A 113 2.72 -12.47 3.19
C ARG A 113 2.07 -11.55 4.23
N ALA A 114 1.14 -12.09 5.01
CA ALA A 114 0.54 -11.43 6.17
C ALA A 114 1.03 -12.11 7.46
N GLY A 115 1.23 -11.34 8.54
CA GLY A 115 1.59 -11.88 9.84
C GLY A 115 0.36 -12.33 10.64
N GLU A 116 -0.71 -11.55 10.65
CA GLU A 116 -1.95 -11.86 11.40
C GLU A 116 -3.09 -12.35 10.48
N THR A 117 -4.34 -11.95 10.77
CA THR A 117 -5.60 -12.31 10.12
C THR A 117 -5.99 -11.34 9.00
N PRO A 118 -5.55 -11.56 7.74
CA PRO A 118 -6.00 -10.78 6.60
C PRO A 118 -7.46 -11.07 6.23
N CYS A 119 -8.15 -10.04 5.74
CA CYS A 119 -9.52 -10.13 5.23
C CYS A 119 -9.59 -9.68 3.77
N TRP A 120 -10.28 -10.44 2.90
CA TRP A 120 -10.50 -10.00 1.53
C TRP A 120 -11.85 -10.37 0.93
N ARG A 121 -12.25 -9.60 -0.10
CA ARG A 121 -13.49 -9.79 -0.84
C ARG A 121 -13.27 -9.55 -2.33
N ASN A 122 -13.75 -10.47 -3.17
CA ASN A 122 -13.59 -10.38 -4.62
C ASN A 122 -12.11 -10.24 -5.00
N SER A 123 -11.27 -11.20 -4.62
CA SER A 123 -9.82 -11.10 -4.80
C SER A 123 -9.19 -12.40 -5.29
N ALA A 124 -8.08 -12.28 -6.01
CA ALA A 124 -7.33 -13.41 -6.56
C ALA A 124 -5.88 -13.36 -6.09
N PHE A 125 -5.35 -14.51 -5.64
CA PHE A 125 -3.97 -14.67 -5.19
C PHE A 125 -3.30 -15.90 -5.82
N GLU A 126 -2.09 -15.78 -6.34
CA GLU A 126 -1.33 -17.00 -6.71
C GLU A 126 -0.71 -17.67 -5.46
N LYS A 127 -0.02 -16.88 -4.64
CA LYS A 127 0.72 -17.37 -3.46
C LYS A 127 0.40 -16.54 -2.24
N LEU A 128 -0.14 -17.21 -1.24
CA LEU A 128 -0.56 -16.61 0.01
C LEU A 128 0.13 -17.32 1.18
N ARG A 129 0.79 -16.54 2.02
CA ARG A 129 1.29 -16.97 3.33
C ARG A 129 0.71 -16.07 4.40
N THR A 130 0.07 -16.65 5.39
CA THR A 130 -0.58 -15.94 6.50
C THR A 130 -0.18 -16.62 7.80
N GLY A 131 0.08 -15.85 8.86
CA GLY A 131 0.41 -16.43 10.16
C GLY A 131 -0.82 -16.97 10.88
N GLU A 132 -2.01 -16.41 10.59
CA GLU A 132 -3.29 -16.88 11.11
C GLU A 132 -4.27 -17.26 10.00
N THR A 133 -5.43 -17.82 10.39
CA THR A 133 -6.48 -18.21 9.45
C THR A 133 -7.14 -16.96 8.83
N PRO A 134 -7.06 -16.78 7.50
CA PRO A 134 -7.62 -15.62 6.84
C PRO A 134 -9.14 -15.71 6.66
N ARG A 135 -9.80 -14.56 6.41
CA ARG A 135 -11.23 -14.50 6.05
C ARG A 135 -11.43 -14.02 4.63
N TRP A 136 -12.14 -14.79 3.80
CA TRP A 136 -12.38 -14.41 2.42
C TRP A 136 -13.80 -14.68 1.89
N ARG A 137 -14.22 -13.91 0.89
CA ARG A 137 -15.47 -14.12 0.14
C ARG A 137 -15.30 -13.87 -1.35
N TYR A 138 -15.87 -14.72 -2.20
CA TYR A 138 -15.79 -14.63 -3.66
C TYR A 138 -14.34 -14.50 -4.14
N SER A 139 -13.44 -15.34 -3.65
CA SER A 139 -12.00 -15.15 -3.85
C SER A 139 -11.32 -16.47 -4.14
N ALA A 140 -10.22 -16.41 -4.89
CA ALA A 140 -9.44 -17.56 -5.33
C ALA A 140 -8.00 -17.44 -4.84
N VAL A 141 -7.42 -18.57 -4.40
CA VAL A 141 -6.02 -18.68 -3.99
C VAL A 141 -5.46 -19.96 -4.59
N GLU A 142 -4.39 -19.90 -5.38
CA GLU A 142 -3.78 -21.13 -5.92
C GLU A 142 -2.95 -21.87 -4.86
N LYS A 143 -2.14 -21.15 -4.09
CA LYS A 143 -1.25 -21.72 -3.07
C LYS A 143 -1.39 -20.98 -1.75
N LEU A 144 -2.03 -21.62 -0.78
CA LEU A 144 -2.18 -21.11 0.59
C LEU A 144 -1.25 -21.85 1.56
N ARG A 145 -0.57 -21.07 2.41
CA ARG A 145 0.05 -21.54 3.65
C ARG A 145 -0.44 -20.67 4.80
N ALA A 146 -1.32 -21.20 5.64
CA ALA A 146 -1.72 -20.58 6.90
C ALA A 146 -0.88 -21.16 8.05
N GLY A 147 -0.48 -20.34 9.00
CA GLY A 147 0.02 -20.79 10.30
C GLY A 147 -1.13 -21.35 11.12
N GLU A 148 -0.83 -22.33 11.97
CA GLU A 148 -1.80 -22.93 12.88
C GLU A 148 -2.17 -21.92 13.97
N THR A 149 -3.47 -21.68 14.17
CA THR A 149 -3.95 -21.09 15.41
C THR A 149 -3.72 -22.16 16.51
N PRO A 150 -2.87 -21.93 17.52
CA PRO A 150 -2.76 -22.87 18.62
C PRO A 150 -4.14 -23.03 19.29
N PRO A 151 -4.51 -24.24 19.75
CA PRO A 151 -5.83 -24.55 20.30
C PRO A 151 -6.16 -23.74 21.57
#